data_AF-A0A450TZ91-F1
#
_entry.id   AF-A0A450TZ91-F1
#
_cell.length_a   1.000
_cell.length_b   1.000
_cell.length_c   1.000
_cell.angle_alpha   90.00
_cell.angle_beta   90.00
_cell.angle_gamma   90.00
#
_symmetry.space_group_name_H-M   'P 1'
#
loop_
_entity.id
_entity.type
_entity.pdbx_description
1 polymer ?
#
loop_
_entity_poly.entity_id
_entity_poly.type
_entity_poly.pdbx_seq_one_letter_code
_entity_poly.pdbx_strand_id
1 'polypeptide(L)'
;MDHFVAFLRRVKFNIVKGYDNYPYRQLRARCMKILDERKDVIGNFDVKGGFYGRSADSSEPVTNLERNLARPGFVKNMKQSDYVLCARGAGNFSIRFYETLALGRIPLYIDTNAPLPFEDRIDWDRYLVRVPVRKQNESGDILLDFHRRHRGPAFRKLQEDIRSLWCSYFEPDAFFRQMVRLVRKNQ
;
A
#
# COMPACT_ATOMS: atom_id res chain seq x y z
N MET A 1 -21.73 -17.32 -19.75
CA MET A 1 -22.08 -15.99 -19.20
C MET A 1 -23.14 -16.11 -18.10
N ASP A 2 -24.23 -16.85 -18.32
CA ASP A 2 -25.34 -16.95 -17.35
C ASP A 2 -24.97 -17.56 -15.99
N HIS A 3 -24.07 -18.55 -15.97
CA HIS A 3 -23.59 -19.14 -14.72
C HIS A 3 -22.76 -18.16 -13.86
N PHE A 4 -22.03 -17.22 -14.49
CA PHE A 4 -21.24 -16.21 -13.79
C PHE A 4 -22.14 -15.10 -13.21
N VAL A 5 -23.18 -14.72 -13.93
CA VAL A 5 -24.20 -13.77 -13.45
C VAL A 5 -25.02 -14.38 -12.31
N ALA A 6 -25.36 -15.66 -12.40
CA ALA A 6 -26.04 -16.40 -11.31
C ALA A 6 -25.17 -16.53 -10.06
N PHE A 7 -23.85 -16.70 -10.21
CA PHE A 7 -22.88 -16.70 -9.12
C PHE A 7 -22.85 -15.34 -8.39
N LEU A 8 -22.73 -14.23 -9.12
CA LEU A 8 -22.71 -12.88 -8.53
C LEU A 8 -24.02 -12.53 -7.79
N ARG A 9 -25.17 -13.06 -8.21
CA ARG A 9 -26.46 -12.87 -7.53
C ARG A 9 -26.58 -13.61 -6.19
N ARG A 10 -25.75 -14.63 -5.95
CA ARG A 10 -25.72 -15.41 -4.70
C ARG A 10 -24.71 -14.87 -3.68
N VAL A 11 -23.77 -14.02 -4.12
CA VAL A 11 -22.84 -13.34 -3.22
C VAL A 11 -23.55 -12.16 -2.58
N LYS A 12 -23.97 -12.30 -1.32
CA LYS A 12 -24.39 -11.15 -0.50
C LYS A 12 -23.15 -10.30 -0.24
N PHE A 13 -22.98 -9.20 -0.96
CA PHE A 13 -22.04 -8.16 -0.56
C PHE A 13 -22.62 -7.43 0.64
N ASN A 14 -22.18 -7.79 1.85
CA ASN A 14 -22.33 -6.91 3.00
C ASN A 14 -21.37 -5.73 2.81
N ILE A 15 -21.81 -4.71 2.08
CA ILE A 15 -21.16 -3.40 2.13
C ILE A 15 -21.53 -2.81 3.48
N VAL A 16 -20.72 -3.09 4.50
CA VAL A 16 -20.83 -2.43 5.80
C VAL A 16 -20.65 -0.93 5.54
N LYS A 17 -21.72 -0.16 5.71
CA LYS A 17 -21.68 1.31 5.65
C LYS A 17 -20.88 1.80 6.86
N GLY A 18 -19.58 1.97 6.66
CA GLY A 18 -18.63 2.51 7.65
C GLY A 18 -17.39 3.12 7.02
N TYR A 19 -17.42 3.43 5.72
CA TYR A 19 -16.32 4.12 5.07
C TYR A 19 -16.29 5.56 5.55
N ASP A 20 -15.35 5.87 6.45
CA ASP A 20 -15.12 7.23 6.95
C ASP A 20 -14.97 8.21 5.76
N ASN A 21 -15.62 9.38 5.88
CA ASN A 21 -15.66 10.49 4.91
C ASN A 21 -14.30 11.22 4.74
N TYR A 22 -13.18 10.50 4.67
CA TYR A 22 -11.88 11.11 4.42
C TYR A 22 -11.73 11.42 2.93
N PRO A 23 -11.23 12.61 2.56
CA PRO A 23 -10.91 12.93 1.17
C PRO A 23 -9.70 12.08 0.74
N TYR A 24 -9.95 10.85 0.30
CA TYR A 24 -8.94 9.83 -0.04
C TYR A 24 -7.92 10.33 -1.06
N ARG A 25 -8.32 11.22 -1.97
CA ARG A 25 -7.42 11.85 -2.96
C ARG A 25 -6.30 12.65 -2.30
N GLN A 26 -6.55 13.22 -1.12
CA GLN A 26 -5.61 14.08 -0.41
C GLN A 26 -4.92 13.37 0.76
N LEU A 27 -5.36 12.17 1.16
CA LEU A 27 -4.86 11.51 2.37
C LEU A 27 -3.34 11.33 2.35
N ARG A 28 -2.80 10.80 1.24
CA ARG A 28 -1.35 10.67 1.08
C ARG A 28 -0.66 12.03 1.14
N ALA A 29 -1.15 13.02 0.39
CA ALA A 29 -0.54 14.34 0.32
C ALA A 29 -0.49 15.03 1.71
N ARG A 30 -1.54 14.87 2.52
CA ARG A 30 -1.57 15.36 3.90
C ARG A 30 -0.49 14.69 4.76
N CYS A 31 -0.39 13.36 4.70
CA CYS A 31 0.63 12.63 5.44
C CYS A 31 2.05 12.98 4.97
N MET A 32 2.24 13.21 3.66
CA MET A 32 3.52 13.68 3.12
C MET A 32 3.91 15.03 3.74
N LYS A 33 3.00 16.00 3.76
CA LYS A 33 3.24 17.31 4.38
C LYS A 33 3.62 17.19 5.86
N ILE A 34 2.87 16.38 6.63
CA ILE A 34 3.15 16.12 8.05
C ILE A 34 4.56 15.55 8.25
N LEU A 35 4.97 14.60 7.41
CA LEU A 35 6.30 13.97 7.49
C LEU A 35 7.42 14.89 7.00
N ASP A 36 7.15 15.76 6.02
CA ASP A 36 8.12 16.70 5.43
C ASP A 36 8.43 17.87 6.37
N GLU A 37 7.48 18.25 7.23
CA GLU A 37 7.67 19.28 8.26
C GLU A 37 8.53 18.80 9.46
N ARG A 38 8.81 17.49 9.54
CA ARG A 38 9.63 16.90 10.62
C ARG A 38 11.12 17.02 10.31
N LYS A 39 11.91 17.44 11.28
CA LYS A 39 13.39 17.56 11.15
C LYS A 39 14.13 16.23 11.33
N ASP A 40 13.49 15.25 11.93
CA ASP A 40 14.04 13.93 12.26
C ASP A 40 13.50 12.81 11.36
N VAL A 41 12.74 13.17 10.32
CA VAL A 41 12.34 12.28 9.23
C VAL A 41 12.81 12.92 7.93
N ILE A 42 13.60 12.18 7.14
CA ILE A 42 14.08 12.67 5.84
C ILE A 42 13.06 12.29 4.78
N GLY A 43 12.30 13.27 4.28
CA GLY A 43 11.37 13.09 3.18
C GLY A 43 12.09 12.87 1.85
N ASN A 44 11.77 11.77 1.15
CA ASN A 44 12.17 11.53 -0.24
C ASN A 44 10.94 11.48 -1.14
N PHE A 45 10.23 12.59 -1.21
CA PHE A 45 8.94 12.69 -1.88
C PHE A 45 9.10 13.25 -3.30
N ASP A 46 8.97 12.38 -4.31
CA ASP A 46 8.84 12.80 -5.72
C ASP A 46 7.41 13.29 -5.98
N VAL A 47 7.16 14.59 -5.72
CA VAL A 47 5.87 15.24 -5.95
C VAL A 47 5.81 15.73 -7.40
N LYS A 48 5.06 15.02 -8.23
CA LYS A 48 4.71 15.46 -9.59
C LYS A 48 3.28 15.99 -9.61
N GLY A 49 3.00 16.98 -10.46
CA GLY A 49 1.69 17.62 -10.55
C GLY A 49 0.53 16.66 -10.93
N GLY A 50 0.79 15.45 -11.41
CA GLY A 50 -0.22 14.50 -11.87
C GLY A 50 -0.28 13.18 -11.08
N PHE A 51 -1.41 12.50 -11.18
CA PHE A 51 -1.58 11.11 -10.74
C PHE A 51 -0.93 10.16 -11.76
N TYR A 52 -0.45 9.01 -11.29
CA TYR A 52 -0.05 7.89 -12.14
C TYR A 52 -1.26 7.36 -12.92
N GLY A 53 -1.61 8.01 -14.04
CA GLY A 53 -2.84 7.77 -14.80
C GLY A 53 -3.69 9.01 -15.12
N ARG A 54 -3.36 10.20 -14.60
CA ARG A 54 -3.99 11.48 -14.98
C ARG A 54 -2.99 12.64 -14.88
N SER A 55 -2.89 13.43 -15.93
CA SER A 55 -2.17 14.71 -15.90
C SER A 55 -2.82 15.65 -14.88
N ALA A 56 -2.03 16.56 -14.32
CA ALA A 56 -2.52 17.69 -13.50
C ALA A 56 -3.48 18.57 -14.29
N ASP A 57 -3.15 18.75 -15.58
CA ASP A 57 -3.60 19.86 -16.41
C ASP A 57 -4.37 19.41 -17.67
N SER A 58 -4.55 18.11 -17.89
CA SER A 58 -5.31 17.64 -19.05
C SER A 58 -6.43 16.67 -18.66
N SER A 59 -7.61 16.92 -19.23
CA SER A 59 -8.74 16.00 -19.29
C SER A 59 -8.41 14.70 -20.06
N GLU A 60 -7.30 14.73 -20.79
CA GLU A 60 -6.74 13.61 -21.54
C GLU A 60 -6.19 12.53 -20.59
N PRO A 61 -6.51 11.24 -20.82
CA PRO A 61 -5.88 10.15 -20.10
C PRO A 61 -4.38 10.10 -20.42
N VAL A 62 -3.54 9.97 -19.39
CA VAL A 62 -2.09 9.77 -19.57
C VAL A 62 -1.87 8.54 -20.45
N THR A 63 -1.00 8.66 -21.45
CA THR A 63 -0.68 7.58 -22.38
C THR A 63 0.06 6.44 -21.66
N ASN A 64 0.04 5.23 -22.25
CA ASN A 64 0.87 4.13 -21.77
C ASN A 64 2.37 4.46 -21.85
N LEU A 65 2.78 5.24 -22.85
CA LEU A 65 4.16 5.67 -23.03
C LEU A 65 4.63 6.55 -21.87
N GLU A 66 3.87 7.59 -21.52
CA GLU A 66 4.20 8.48 -20.40
C GLU A 66 4.26 7.73 -19.06
N ARG A 67 3.33 6.79 -18.83
CA ARG A 67 3.37 5.90 -17.66
C ARG A 67 4.66 5.07 -17.62
N ASN A 68 5.05 4.49 -18.75
CA ASN A 68 6.26 3.67 -18.84
C ASN A 68 7.53 4.50 -18.62
N LEU A 69 7.58 5.73 -19.12
CA LEU A 69 8.72 6.64 -18.92
C LEU A 69 8.84 7.09 -17.45
N ALA A 70 7.73 7.25 -16.73
CA ALA A 70 7.75 7.60 -15.31
C ALA A 70 8.11 6.41 -14.40
N ARG A 71 8.06 5.16 -14.90
CA ARG A 71 8.21 3.93 -14.11
C ARG A 71 9.59 3.74 -13.49
N PRO A 72 10.69 3.89 -14.24
CA PRO A 72 12.02 3.77 -13.67
C PRO A 72 12.27 4.77 -12.53
N GLY A 73 11.85 6.03 -12.69
CA GLY A 73 12.02 7.07 -11.68
C GLY A 73 11.26 6.76 -10.38
N PHE A 74 10.01 6.31 -10.50
CA PHE A 74 9.21 5.90 -9.35
C PHE A 74 9.83 4.73 -8.59
N VAL A 75 10.25 3.67 -9.31
CA VAL A 75 10.90 2.50 -8.69
C VAL A 75 12.23 2.90 -8.04
N LYS A 76 13.01 3.76 -8.68
CA LYS A 76 14.26 4.29 -8.12
C LYS A 76 14.02 5.04 -6.81
N ASN A 77 13.04 5.95 -6.77
CA ASN A 77 12.66 6.69 -5.57
C ASN A 77 12.28 5.75 -4.41
N MET A 78 11.45 4.72 -4.67
CA MET A 78 11.11 3.72 -3.67
C MET A 78 12.33 2.91 -3.21
N LYS A 79 13.24 2.52 -4.12
CA LYS A 79 14.46 1.78 -3.77
C LYS A 79 15.43 2.60 -2.92
N GLN A 80 15.42 3.93 -3.05
CA GLN A 80 16.23 4.85 -2.25
C GLN A 80 15.57 5.25 -0.93
N SER A 81 14.41 4.69 -0.61
CA SER A 81 13.67 4.99 0.61
C SER A 81 13.58 3.75 1.50
N ASP A 82 13.85 3.92 2.79
CA ASP A 82 13.74 2.86 3.80
C ASP A 82 12.28 2.45 4.04
N TYR A 83 11.43 3.47 4.10
CA TYR A 83 9.99 3.37 4.29
C TYR A 83 9.27 3.98 3.10
N VAL A 84 8.12 3.41 2.75
CA VAL A 84 7.26 3.98 1.71
C VAL A 84 5.88 4.24 2.29
N LEU A 85 5.49 5.52 2.31
CA LEU A 85 4.14 5.93 2.67
C LEU A 85 3.11 5.23 1.76
N CYS A 86 2.13 4.54 2.34
CA CYS A 86 1.11 3.79 1.65
C CYS A 86 -0.25 4.21 2.20
N ALA A 87 -1.06 4.87 1.39
CA ALA A 87 -2.44 5.21 1.73
C ALA A 87 -3.35 4.73 0.60
N ARG A 88 -4.61 4.43 0.92
CA ARG A 88 -5.57 4.01 -0.09
C ARG A 88 -5.84 5.12 -1.12
N GLY A 89 -6.14 4.72 -2.35
CA GLY A 89 -6.58 5.63 -3.41
C GLY A 89 -8.11 5.72 -3.45
N ALA A 90 -8.68 5.81 -4.67
CA ALA A 90 -10.13 5.72 -4.85
C ALA A 90 -10.68 4.34 -4.43
N GLY A 91 -9.94 3.27 -4.73
CA GLY A 91 -10.25 1.92 -4.25
C GLY A 91 -9.94 1.73 -2.77
N ASN A 92 -10.46 0.65 -2.20
CA ASN A 92 -10.19 0.25 -0.82
C ASN A 92 -8.86 -0.51 -0.66
N PHE A 93 -7.83 -0.05 -1.36
CA PHE A 93 -6.49 -0.63 -1.36
C PHE A 93 -5.46 0.41 -1.84
N SER A 94 -4.18 0.10 -1.67
CA SER A 94 -3.07 0.90 -2.16
C SER A 94 -2.21 0.07 -3.11
N ILE A 95 -2.09 0.46 -4.37
CA ILE A 95 -1.16 -0.21 -5.31
C ILE A 95 0.27 -0.10 -4.78
N ARG A 96 0.64 1.09 -4.28
CA ARG A 96 1.96 1.35 -3.72
C ARG A 96 2.32 0.41 -2.57
N PHE A 97 1.35 -0.04 -1.78
CA PHE A 97 1.59 -1.04 -0.73
C PHE A 97 2.18 -2.32 -1.31
N TYR A 98 1.57 -2.89 -2.35
CA TYR A 98 2.06 -4.09 -3.01
C TYR A 98 3.43 -3.88 -3.67
N GLU A 99 3.64 -2.73 -4.32
CA GLU A 99 4.93 -2.40 -4.92
C GLU A 99 6.04 -2.25 -3.88
N THR A 100 5.71 -1.71 -2.70
CA THR A 100 6.62 -1.61 -1.56
C THR A 100 7.04 -2.99 -1.09
N LEU A 101 6.10 -3.93 -0.92
CA LEU A 101 6.40 -5.33 -0.58
C LEU A 101 7.27 -5.99 -1.64
N ALA A 102 6.95 -5.78 -2.93
CA ALA A 102 7.71 -6.33 -4.05
C ALA A 102 9.19 -5.90 -4.02
N LEU A 103 9.47 -4.68 -3.57
CA LEU A 103 10.82 -4.13 -3.45
C LEU A 103 11.50 -4.44 -2.11
N GLY A 104 10.87 -5.19 -1.20
CA GLY A 104 11.42 -5.46 0.13
C GLY A 104 11.51 -4.20 1.00
N ARG A 105 10.71 -3.17 0.71
CA ARG A 105 10.67 -1.91 1.47
C ARG A 105 9.57 -1.97 2.52
N ILE A 106 9.70 -1.16 3.57
CA ILE A 106 8.76 -1.21 4.70
C ILE A 106 7.59 -0.26 4.42
N PRO A 107 6.33 -0.72 4.38
CA PRO A 107 5.18 0.15 4.23
C PRO A 107 4.97 0.99 5.48
N LEU A 108 4.87 2.32 5.32
CA LEU A 108 4.24 3.20 6.28
C LEU A 108 2.76 3.32 5.90
N TYR A 109 1.93 2.45 6.46
CA TYR A 109 0.56 2.21 6.02
C TYR A 109 -0.44 3.07 6.81
N ILE A 110 -1.14 3.96 6.10
CA ILE A 110 -2.24 4.75 6.66
C ILE A 110 -3.51 3.91 6.61
N ASP A 111 -3.90 3.40 7.77
CA ASP A 111 -5.00 2.49 7.95
C ASP A 111 -6.33 3.25 8.01
N THR A 112 -7.19 2.98 7.03
CA THR A 112 -8.54 3.54 6.91
C THR A 112 -9.61 2.48 7.14
N ASN A 113 -9.25 1.40 7.85
CA ASN A 113 -10.00 0.16 7.96
C ASN A 113 -10.19 -0.54 6.61
N ALA A 114 -9.16 -0.44 5.76
CA ALA A 114 -9.13 -1.15 4.49
C ALA A 114 -8.65 -2.58 4.74
N PRO A 115 -9.36 -3.62 4.27
CA PRO A 115 -8.95 -5.00 4.51
C PRO A 115 -7.63 -5.27 3.79
N LEU A 116 -6.68 -5.82 4.52
CA LEU A 116 -5.45 -6.34 3.96
C LEU A 116 -5.68 -7.79 3.48
N PRO A 117 -4.99 -8.23 2.42
CA PRO A 117 -5.17 -9.58 1.91
C PRO A 117 -4.60 -10.60 2.90
N PHE A 118 -5.28 -11.75 3.01
CA PHE A 118 -4.86 -12.87 3.87
C PHE A 118 -4.65 -12.48 5.35
N GLU A 119 -5.45 -11.58 5.91
CA GLU A 119 -5.41 -11.20 7.34
C GLU A 119 -5.57 -12.40 8.30
N ASP A 120 -6.19 -13.49 7.86
CA ASP A 120 -6.28 -14.75 8.62
C ASP A 120 -4.96 -15.53 8.67
N ARG A 121 -3.94 -15.13 7.90
CA ARG A 121 -2.69 -15.87 7.70
C ARG A 121 -1.43 -15.01 7.85
N ILE A 122 -1.55 -13.71 7.63
CA ILE A 122 -0.45 -12.76 7.70
C ILE A 122 -0.70 -11.82 8.87
N ASP A 123 0.18 -11.91 9.86
CA ASP A 123 0.28 -10.91 10.93
C ASP A 123 0.95 -9.66 10.38
N TRP A 124 0.13 -8.76 9.81
CA TRP A 124 0.61 -7.59 9.09
C TRP A 124 1.42 -6.63 9.96
N ASP A 125 1.16 -6.55 11.25
CA ASP A 125 1.84 -5.60 12.14
C ASP A 125 3.33 -5.92 12.34
N ARG A 126 3.77 -7.11 11.88
CA ARG A 126 5.18 -7.49 11.77
C ARG A 126 5.88 -6.90 10.54
N TYR A 127 5.14 -6.56 9.50
CA TYR A 127 5.67 -6.23 8.16
C TYR A 127 5.46 -4.77 7.76
N LEU A 128 4.65 -4.01 8.49
CA LEU A 128 4.36 -2.61 8.20
C LEU A 128 4.33 -1.74 9.45
N VAL A 129 4.53 -0.44 9.24
CA VAL A 129 4.22 0.58 10.24
C VAL A 129 2.75 0.97 10.08
N ARG A 130 1.89 0.54 11.00
CA ARG A 130 0.46 0.87 10.95
C ARG A 130 0.21 2.23 11.59
N VAL A 131 -0.37 3.14 10.84
CA VAL A 131 -0.84 4.44 11.33
C VAL A 131 -2.36 4.50 11.13
N PRO A 132 -3.18 4.37 12.19
CA PRO A 132 -4.61 4.62 12.09
C PRO A 132 -4.86 6.01 11.50
N VAL A 133 -5.79 6.16 10.56
CA VAL A 133 -6.06 7.45 9.87
C VAL A 133 -6.37 8.59 10.85
N ARG A 134 -7.02 8.26 11.97
CA ARG A 134 -7.32 9.22 13.06
C ARG A 134 -6.05 9.75 13.74
N LYS A 135 -4.95 9.02 13.64
CA LYS A 135 -3.61 9.35 14.15
C LYS A 135 -2.63 9.76 13.04
N GLN A 136 -3.11 10.15 11.86
CA GLN A 136 -2.24 10.55 10.74
C GLN A 136 -1.25 11.69 11.11
N ASN A 137 -1.64 12.58 12.03
CA ASN A 137 -0.80 13.68 12.52
C ASN A 137 0.36 13.18 13.39
N GLU A 138 0.23 11.99 13.98
CA GLU A 138 1.26 11.30 14.78
C GLU A 138 2.13 10.37 13.91
N SER A 139 1.97 10.38 12.58
CA SER A 139 2.64 9.44 11.68
C SER A 139 4.17 9.47 11.77
N GLY A 140 4.76 10.63 12.04
CA GLY A 140 6.20 10.78 12.27
C GLY A 140 6.66 10.08 13.54
N ASP A 141 5.95 10.26 14.65
CA ASP A 141 6.30 9.64 15.94
C ASP A 141 6.15 8.11 15.88
N ILE A 142 5.03 7.64 15.32
CA ILE A 142 4.78 6.19 15.12
C ILE A 142 5.88 5.57 14.25
N LEU A 143 6.29 6.26 13.19
CA LEU A 143 7.39 5.81 12.32
C LEU A 143 8.71 5.71 13.10
N LEU A 144 9.06 6.74 13.86
CA LEU A 144 10.31 6.78 14.62
C LEU A 144 10.36 5.70 15.70
N ASP A 145 9.25 5.48 16.41
CA ASP A 145 9.14 4.43 17.42
C ASP A 145 9.23 3.02 16.82
N PHE A 146 8.64 2.82 15.64
CA PHE A 146 8.83 1.57 14.90
C PHE A 146 10.29 1.39 14.50
N HIS A 147 10.93 2.44 13.95
CA HIS A 147 12.32 2.37 13.51
C HIS A 147 13.28 2.09 14.66
N ARG A 148 13.07 2.70 15.84
CA ARG A 148 13.87 2.45 17.05
C ARG A 148 13.86 0.99 17.48
N ARG A 149 12.72 0.29 17.31
CA ARG A 149 12.58 -1.14 17.65
C ARG A 149 13.23 -2.08 16.63
N HIS A 150 13.48 -1.62 15.41
CA HIS A 150 13.97 -2.45 14.30
C HIS A 150 15.27 -1.90 13.71
N ARG A 151 16.30 -1.64 14.53
CA ARG A 151 17.58 -1.09 14.05
C ARG A 151 18.62 -2.18 13.72
N GLY A 152 19.64 -1.80 12.97
CA GLY A 152 20.79 -2.66 12.67
C GLY A 152 20.38 -3.94 11.93
N PRO A 153 20.85 -5.13 12.36
CA PRO A 153 20.53 -6.39 11.68
C PRO A 153 19.03 -6.70 11.59
N ALA A 154 18.25 -6.33 12.60
CA ALA A 154 16.81 -6.54 12.61
C ALA A 154 16.10 -5.75 11.49
N PHE A 155 16.61 -4.57 11.16
CA PHE A 155 16.07 -3.75 10.06
C PHE A 155 16.20 -4.46 8.71
N ARG A 156 17.40 -4.96 8.42
CA ARG A 156 17.69 -5.68 7.18
C ARG A 156 16.89 -6.98 7.10
N LYS A 157 16.81 -7.71 8.22
CA LYS A 157 16.01 -8.94 8.31
C LYS A 157 14.54 -8.68 7.99
N LEU A 158 13.97 -7.59 8.50
CA LEU A 158 12.61 -7.18 8.18
C LEU A 158 12.42 -6.92 6.68
N GLN A 159 13.36 -6.23 6.02
CA GLN A 159 13.31 -6.00 4.57
C GLN A 159 13.36 -7.31 3.76
N GLU A 160 14.22 -8.25 4.17
CA GLU A 160 14.31 -9.59 3.59
C GLU A 160 13.01 -10.39 3.80
N ASP A 161 12.44 -10.33 4.99
CA ASP A 161 11.17 -11.00 5.32
C ASP A 161 10.00 -10.44 4.53
N ILE A 162 9.94 -9.13 4.33
CA ILE A 162 8.94 -8.49 3.46
C ILE A 162 9.08 -8.97 2.02
N ARG A 163 10.32 -9.06 1.50
CA ARG A 163 10.56 -9.57 0.15
C ARG A 163 10.16 -11.04 0.03
N SER A 164 10.45 -11.86 1.04
CA SER A 164 10.05 -13.25 1.11
C SER A 164 8.53 -13.41 1.16
N LEU A 165 7.85 -12.56 1.93
CA LEU A 165 6.38 -12.49 1.99
C LEU A 165 5.80 -12.22 0.60
N TRP A 166 6.37 -11.25 -0.14
CA TRP A 166 5.97 -10.98 -1.52
C TRP A 166 6.08 -12.21 -2.41
N CYS A 167 7.25 -12.86 -2.46
CA CYS A 167 7.46 -14.05 -3.30
C CYS A 167 6.52 -15.20 -2.91
N SER A 168 6.13 -15.30 -1.63
CA SER A 168 5.32 -16.41 -1.11
C SER A 168 3.81 -16.21 -1.26
N TYR A 169 3.35 -14.96 -1.36
CA TYR A 169 1.92 -14.62 -1.36
C TYR A 169 1.44 -13.78 -2.54
N PHE A 170 2.28 -12.91 -3.10
CA PHE A 170 1.82 -11.80 -3.96
C PHE A 170 2.46 -11.76 -5.34
N GLU A 171 3.59 -12.44 -5.55
CA GLU A 171 4.07 -12.73 -6.90
C GLU A 171 2.99 -13.48 -7.69
N PRO A 172 2.79 -13.22 -9.00
CA PRO A 172 1.63 -13.73 -9.74
C PRO A 172 1.32 -15.22 -9.49
N ASP A 173 2.32 -16.09 -9.68
CA ASP A 173 2.17 -17.54 -9.48
C ASP A 173 1.83 -17.90 -8.03
N ALA A 174 2.48 -17.23 -7.07
CA ALA A 174 2.23 -17.46 -5.66
C ALA A 174 0.82 -17.00 -5.27
N PHE A 175 0.40 -15.83 -5.74
CA PHE A 175 -0.93 -15.30 -5.52
C PHE A 175 -2.02 -16.24 -6.06
N PHE A 176 -1.86 -16.74 -7.29
CA PHE A 176 -2.79 -17.73 -7.84
C PHE A 176 -2.86 -19.00 -6.98
N ARG A 177 -1.71 -19.52 -6.51
CA ARG A 177 -1.69 -20.67 -5.58
C ARG A 177 -2.43 -20.38 -4.27
N GLN A 178 -2.22 -19.20 -3.67
CA GLN A 178 -2.91 -18.81 -2.43
C GLN A 178 -4.41 -18.63 -2.63
N MET A 179 -4.82 -18.07 -3.77
CA MET A 179 -6.23 -17.93 -4.15
C MET A 179 -6.92 -19.28 -4.30
N VAL A 180 -6.30 -20.25 -4.98
CA VAL A 180 -6.85 -21.61 -5.08
C VAL A 180 -7.03 -22.25 -3.70
N ARG A 181 -6.06 -22.07 -2.80
CA ARG A 181 -6.15 -22.57 -1.41
C ARG A 181 -7.27 -21.89 -0.62
N LEU A 182 -7.48 -20.58 -0.81
CA LEU A 182 -8.59 -19.85 -0.18
C LEU A 182 -9.95 -20.40 -0.63
N VAL A 183 -10.15 -20.57 -1.93
CA VAL A 183 -11.43 -21.05 -2.48
C VAL A 183 -11.75 -22.45 -1.99
N ARG A 184 -10.76 -23.35 -1.94
CA ARG A 184 -10.95 -24.73 -1.44
C ARG A 184 -11.26 -24.81 0.05
N LYS A 185 -10.79 -23.87 0.87
CA LYS A 185 -11.07 -23.86 2.32
C LYS A 185 -12.51 -23.42 2.64
N ASN A 186 -13.15 -22.72 1.71
CA ASN A 186 -14.50 -22.17 1.85
C ASN A 186 -15.58 -23.01 1.13
N GLN A 187 -15.21 -24.22 0.67
CA GLN A 187 -16.13 -25.26 0.19
C GLN A 187 -16.30 -26.30 1.29
#